data_AF-A0AAF0GXK1-F1
#
_entry.id   AF-A0AAF0GXK1-F1
#
_cell.length_a   1.000
_cell.length_b   1.000
_cell.length_c   1.000
_cell.angle_alpha   90.00
_cell.angle_beta   90.00
_cell.angle_gamma   90.00
#
_symmetry.space_group_name_H-M   'P 1'
#
loop_
_entity.id
_entity.type
_entity.pdbx_description
1 polymer ?
#
loop_
_entity_poly.entity_id
_entity_poly.type
_entity_poly.pdbx_seq_one_letter_code
_entity_poly.pdbx_strand_id
1 'polypeptide(L)'
;MDATPQSPKPEPVFRKEKGWRHLFAAARYSVQGLGRLWQEAAFRHEVLAFGVGLALLLAVGSPFAHLLVFTVLMLLLFSVEALNTAIEELVDRISPEISSVGRHAKDLGSFAVFCLLMANGFFVLYSLVTTLFF
;
A
#
# COMPACT_ATOMS: atom_id res chain seq x y z
N MET A 1 -29.61 32.19 42.61
CA MET A 1 -29.93 31.26 41.50
C MET A 1 -28.80 31.44 40.51
N ASP A 2 -27.72 30.70 40.74
CA ASP A 2 -26.44 30.90 40.06
C ASP A 2 -26.49 30.27 38.67
N ALA A 3 -26.26 31.09 37.65
CA ALA A 3 -26.11 30.63 36.27
C ALA A 3 -24.73 30.01 36.11
N THR A 4 -24.67 28.68 36.01
CA THR A 4 -23.43 27.95 35.74
C THR A 4 -22.91 28.34 34.34
N PRO A 5 -21.63 28.75 34.21
CA PRO A 5 -21.06 29.06 32.89
C PRO A 5 -20.97 27.79 32.03
N GLN A 6 -21.60 27.83 30.86
CA GLN A 6 -21.53 26.73 29.88
C GLN A 6 -20.11 26.67 29.30
N SER A 7 -19.39 25.58 29.57
CA SER A 7 -18.09 25.31 28.94
C SER A 7 -18.24 25.20 27.41
N PRO A 8 -17.31 25.79 26.63
CA PRO A 8 -17.39 25.76 25.17
C PRO A 8 -17.29 24.32 24.65
N LYS A 9 -18.18 23.94 23.72
CA LYS A 9 -18.11 22.64 23.03
C LYS A 9 -16.77 22.52 22.29
N PRO A 10 -16.05 21.40 22.40
CA PRO A 10 -14.81 21.19 21.66
C PRO A 10 -15.11 21.23 20.15
N GLU A 11 -14.43 22.10 19.42
CA GLU A 11 -14.51 22.11 17.96
C GLU A 11 -13.88 20.81 17.41
N PRO A 12 -14.48 20.20 16.37
CA PRO A 12 -13.94 18.97 15.80
C PRO A 12 -12.55 19.23 15.19
N VAL A 13 -11.56 18.47 15.67
CA VAL A 13 -10.13 18.54 15.28
C VAL A 13 -9.92 18.35 13.77
N PHE A 14 -10.86 17.69 13.08
CA PHE A 14 -10.79 17.44 11.64
C PHE A 14 -11.93 18.16 10.90
N ARG A 15 -11.61 19.31 10.30
CA ARG A 15 -12.52 20.01 9.39
C ARG A 15 -12.55 19.26 8.05
N LYS A 16 -13.62 18.52 7.79
CA LYS A 16 -13.88 17.87 6.48
C LYS A 16 -14.00 18.96 5.41
N GLU A 17 -12.94 19.19 4.64
CA GLU A 17 -13.01 20.05 3.45
C GLU A 17 -13.98 19.42 2.43
N LYS A 18 -14.87 20.21 1.84
CA LYS A 18 -15.89 19.74 0.87
C LYS A 18 -15.53 20.19 -0.55
N GLY A 19 -15.88 19.39 -1.56
CA GLY A 19 -15.73 19.72 -2.98
C GLY A 19 -14.33 19.51 -3.55
N TRP A 20 -13.97 20.26 -4.60
CA TRP A 20 -12.68 20.14 -5.32
C TRP A 20 -11.45 20.27 -4.41
N ARG A 21 -11.53 21.06 -3.34
CA ARG A 21 -10.46 21.19 -2.33
C ARG A 21 -10.14 19.86 -1.63
N HIS A 22 -11.15 19.01 -1.41
CA HIS A 22 -10.96 17.67 -0.84
C HIS A 22 -10.18 16.75 -1.78
N LEU A 23 -10.45 16.81 -3.10
CA LEU A 23 -9.73 16.02 -4.09
C LEU A 23 -8.24 16.40 -4.15
N PHE A 24 -7.94 17.70 -4.17
CA PHE A 24 -6.56 18.18 -4.12
C PHE A 24 -5.86 17.81 -2.81
N ALA A 25 -6.57 17.91 -1.67
CA ALA A 25 -6.04 17.48 -0.38
C ALA A 25 -5.75 15.97 -0.36
N ALA A 26 -6.67 15.14 -0.87
CA ALA A 26 -6.48 13.70 -0.97
C ALA A 26 -5.29 13.32 -1.86
N ALA A 27 -5.16 13.95 -3.03
CA ALA A 27 -4.00 13.76 -3.91
C ALA A 27 -2.68 14.11 -3.19
N ARG A 28 -2.68 15.21 -2.41
CA ARG A 28 -1.51 15.60 -1.60
C ARG A 28 -1.16 14.56 -0.53
N TYR A 29 -2.16 13.98 0.14
CA TYR A 29 -1.92 12.90 1.11
C TYR A 29 -1.39 11.64 0.43
N SER A 30 -1.91 11.28 -0.74
CA SER A 30 -1.40 10.14 -1.52
C SER A 30 0.06 10.33 -1.93
N VAL A 31 0.46 11.53 -2.39
CA VAL A 31 1.86 11.82 -2.76
C VAL A 31 2.78 11.75 -1.54
N GLN A 32 2.35 12.25 -0.39
CA GLN A 32 3.12 12.14 0.86
C GLN A 32 3.27 10.68 1.29
N GLY A 33 2.20 9.89 1.21
CA GLY A 33 2.22 8.45 1.50
C GLY A 33 3.21 7.70 0.59
N LEU A 34 3.16 7.97 -0.71
CA LEU A 34 4.12 7.41 -1.67
C LEU A 34 5.56 7.83 -1.34
N GLY A 35 5.78 9.10 -1.00
CA GLY A 35 7.10 9.62 -0.61
C GLY A 35 7.65 8.95 0.65
N ARG A 36 6.78 8.61 1.61
CA ARG A 36 7.15 7.83 2.80
C ARG A 36 7.49 6.38 2.45
N LEU A 37 6.64 5.74 1.65
CA LEU A 37 6.83 4.36 1.22
C LEU A 37 8.12 4.18 0.40
N TRP A 38 8.48 5.20 -0.40
CA TRP A 38 9.73 5.21 -1.18
C TRP A 38 11.01 5.12 -0.33
N GLN A 39 10.95 5.46 0.96
CA GLN A 39 12.08 5.28 1.86
C GLN A 39 12.33 3.80 2.17
N GLU A 40 11.30 2.95 2.06
CA GLU A 40 11.45 1.51 2.29
C GLU A 40 12.25 0.87 1.16
N ALA A 41 13.23 0.05 1.54
CA ALA A 41 14.00 -0.73 0.59
C ALA A 41 13.11 -1.76 -0.10
N ALA A 42 12.20 -2.41 0.63
CA ALA A 42 11.26 -3.40 0.10
C ALA A 42 10.42 -2.81 -1.04
N PHE A 43 9.72 -1.70 -0.80
CA PHE A 43 8.93 -1.03 -1.82
C PHE A 43 9.72 -0.64 -3.09
N ARG A 44 10.97 -0.17 -2.96
CA ARG A 44 11.82 0.12 -4.13
C ARG A 44 12.11 -1.13 -4.96
N HIS A 45 12.30 -2.29 -4.34
CA HIS A 45 12.45 -3.56 -5.05
C HIS A 45 11.15 -3.98 -5.73
N GLU A 46 9.99 -3.75 -5.11
CA GLU A 46 8.70 -4.06 -5.73
C GLU A 46 8.42 -3.18 -6.96
N VAL A 47 8.75 -1.90 -6.91
CA VAL A 47 8.66 -0.99 -8.06
C VAL A 47 9.60 -1.43 -9.19
N LEU A 48 10.83 -1.85 -8.85
CA LEU A 48 11.75 -2.44 -9.83
C LEU A 48 11.18 -3.72 -10.43
N ALA A 49 10.63 -4.61 -9.61
CA ALA A 49 9.99 -5.84 -10.06
C ALA A 49 8.79 -5.57 -10.98
N PHE A 50 8.02 -4.51 -10.72
CA PHE A 50 6.95 -4.08 -11.61
C PHE A 50 7.47 -3.67 -12.99
N GLY A 51 8.50 -2.82 -13.02
CA GLY A 51 9.12 -2.38 -14.27
C GLY A 51 9.72 -3.53 -15.07
N VAL A 52 10.47 -4.41 -14.41
CA VAL A 52 11.08 -5.60 -15.03
C VAL A 52 10.00 -6.58 -15.51
N GLY A 53 8.97 -6.83 -14.70
CA GLY A 53 7.86 -7.71 -15.06
C GLY A 53 7.08 -7.20 -16.27
N LEU A 54 6.77 -5.90 -16.33
CA LEU A 54 6.12 -5.30 -17.50
C LEU A 54 7.00 -5.40 -18.75
N ALA A 55 8.28 -5.07 -18.64
CA ALA A 55 9.21 -5.17 -19.77
C ALA A 55 9.31 -6.61 -20.28
N LEU A 56 9.36 -7.58 -19.38
CA LEU A 56 9.40 -9.00 -19.72
C LEU A 56 8.12 -9.44 -20.45
N LEU A 57 6.94 -9.13 -19.90
CA LEU A 57 5.65 -9.51 -20.51
C LEU A 57 5.46 -8.87 -21.89
N LEU A 58 5.89 -7.60 -22.05
CA LEU A 58 5.89 -6.94 -23.34
C LEU A 58 6.87 -7.61 -24.33
N ALA A 59 8.07 -7.96 -23.88
CA ALA A 59 9.11 -8.56 -24.72
C ALA A 59 8.70 -9.93 -25.27
N VAL A 60 7.96 -10.73 -24.50
CA VAL A 60 7.44 -12.03 -24.97
C VAL A 60 6.14 -11.92 -25.77
N GLY A 61 5.59 -10.71 -25.93
CA GLY A 61 4.33 -10.49 -26.65
C GLY A 61 3.09 -10.97 -25.90
N SER A 62 3.09 -10.93 -24.56
CA SER A 62 1.92 -11.35 -23.78
C SER A 62 0.68 -10.50 -24.11
N PRO A 63 -0.53 -11.11 -24.08
CA PRO A 63 -1.77 -10.40 -24.33
C PRO A 63 -1.93 -9.15 -23.47
N PHE A 64 -2.58 -8.11 -24.00
CA PHE A 64 -2.84 -6.88 -23.25
C PHE A 64 -3.60 -7.13 -21.94
N ALA A 65 -4.51 -8.11 -21.93
CA ALA A 65 -5.22 -8.53 -20.73
C ALA A 65 -4.25 -8.98 -19.62
N HIS A 66 -3.14 -9.64 -19.96
CA HIS A 66 -2.16 -10.07 -18.97
C HIS A 66 -1.39 -8.90 -18.38
N LEU A 67 -1.01 -7.91 -19.21
CA LEU A 67 -0.39 -6.67 -18.73
C LEU A 67 -1.31 -5.92 -17.75
N LEU A 68 -2.61 -5.85 -18.06
CA LEU A 68 -3.59 -5.20 -17.21
C LEU A 68 -3.74 -5.92 -15.87
N VAL A 69 -3.88 -7.25 -15.87
CA VAL A 69 -3.99 -8.04 -14.64
C VAL A 69 -2.72 -7.93 -13.80
N PHE A 70 -1.54 -8.03 -14.40
CA PHE A 70 -0.27 -7.84 -13.69
C PHE A 70 -0.17 -6.44 -13.07
N THR A 71 -0.57 -5.41 -13.81
CA THR A 71 -0.58 -4.02 -13.29
C THR A 71 -1.51 -3.90 -12.07
N VAL A 72 -2.71 -4.47 -12.13
CA VAL A 72 -3.65 -4.46 -10.99
C VAL A 72 -3.08 -5.22 -9.79
N LEU A 73 -2.46 -6.39 -10.00
CA LEU A 73 -1.84 -7.17 -8.92
C LEU A 73 -0.64 -6.44 -8.28
N MET A 74 0.16 -5.70 -9.05
CA MET A 74 1.25 -4.88 -8.52
C MET A 74 0.72 -3.65 -7.77
N LEU A 75 -0.34 -3.00 -8.25
CA LEU A 75 -0.99 -1.91 -7.50
C LEU A 75 -1.59 -2.40 -6.17
N LEU A 76 -2.12 -3.64 -6.15
CA LEU A 76 -2.59 -4.26 -4.92
C LEU A 76 -1.42 -4.56 -3.97
N LEU A 77 -0.29 -5.06 -4.48
CA LEU A 77 0.94 -5.26 -3.70
C LEU A 77 1.40 -3.94 -3.06
N PHE A 78 1.52 -2.86 -3.84
CA PHE A 78 1.90 -1.53 -3.33
C PHE A 78 0.94 -1.01 -2.26
N SER A 79 -0.36 -1.28 -2.43
CA SER A 79 -1.37 -0.87 -1.46
C SER A 79 -1.21 -1.63 -0.13
N VAL A 80 -0.93 -2.93 -0.18
CA VAL A 80 -0.71 -3.74 1.02
C VAL A 80 0.63 -3.42 1.68
N GLU A 81 1.68 -3.15 0.92
CA GLU A 81 2.97 -2.69 1.45
C GLU A 81 2.81 -1.34 2.17
N ALA A 82 2.04 -0.40 1.61
CA ALA A 82 1.72 0.86 2.29
C ALA A 82 0.99 0.64 3.63
N LEU A 83 0.05 -0.31 3.67
CA LEU A 83 -0.65 -0.68 4.90
C LEU A 83 0.28 -1.38 5.90
N ASN A 84 1.18 -2.24 5.43
CA ASN A 84 2.19 -2.90 6.26
C ASN A 84 3.10 -1.87 6.93
N THR A 85 3.67 -0.93 6.16
CA THR A 85 4.50 0.16 6.70
C THR A 85 3.72 1.02 7.70
N ALA A 86 2.44 1.33 7.43
CA ALA A 86 1.61 2.09 8.36
C ALA A 86 1.37 1.33 9.68
N ILE A 87 1.16 0.02 9.63
CA ILE A 87 1.03 -0.83 10.82
C ILE A 87 2.35 -0.87 11.59
N GLU A 88 3.48 -1.05 10.91
CA GLU A 88 4.80 -1.07 11.53
C GLU A 88 5.10 0.23 12.29
N GLU A 89 4.85 1.39 11.66
CA GLU A 89 5.02 2.70 12.32
C GLU A 89 4.13 2.86 13.55
N LEU A 90 2.88 2.42 13.46
CA LEU A 90 1.93 2.51 14.56
C LEU A 90 2.35 1.60 15.72
N VAL A 91 2.78 0.37 15.41
CA VAL A 91 3.27 -0.60 16.39
C VAL A 91 4.54 -0.07 17.07
N ASP A 92 5.49 0.47 16.32
CA ASP A 92 6.74 1.02 16.86
C ASP A 92 6.51 2.23 17.75
N ARG A 93 5.46 3.00 17.47
CA ARG A 93 5.07 4.13 18.32
C ARG A 93 4.36 3.71 19.61
N ILE A 94 3.51 2.68 19.56
CA ILE A 94 2.65 2.27 20.70
C ILE A 94 3.34 1.25 21.61
N SER A 95 4.19 0.39 21.05
CA SER A 95 4.88 -0.68 21.77
C SER A 95 6.39 -0.54 21.60
N PRO A 96 7.02 0.50 22.18
CA PRO A 96 8.46 0.71 22.08
C PRO A 96 9.28 -0.42 22.74
N GLU A 97 8.69 -1.14 23.69
CA GLU A 97 9.21 -2.42 24.18
C GLU A 97 8.65 -3.56 23.33
N ILE A 98 9.48 -4.59 23.04
CA ILE A 98 9.10 -5.72 22.19
C ILE A 98 7.97 -6.52 22.87
N SER A 99 6.73 -6.22 22.51
CA SER A 99 5.56 -7.02 22.91
C SER A 99 5.32 -8.16 21.92
N SER A 100 4.75 -9.26 22.39
CA SER A 100 4.32 -10.37 21.54
C SER A 100 3.27 -9.92 20.52
N VAL A 101 2.38 -8.99 20.91
CA VAL A 101 1.34 -8.43 20.03
C VAL A 101 1.95 -7.60 18.91
N GLY A 102 2.92 -6.73 19.23
CA GLY A 102 3.61 -5.92 18.23
C GLY A 102 4.36 -6.79 17.21
N ARG A 103 5.02 -7.86 17.69
CA ARG A 103 5.66 -8.84 16.81
C ARG A 103 4.65 -9.50 15.87
N HIS A 104 3.55 -10.03 16.40
CA HIS A 104 2.52 -10.68 15.57
C HIS A 104 1.91 -9.75 14.53
N ALA A 105 1.68 -8.47 14.88
CA ALA A 105 1.15 -7.49 13.93
C ALA A 105 2.08 -7.30 12.72
N LYS A 106 3.40 -7.18 12.97
CA LYS A 106 4.42 -7.06 11.91
C LYS A 106 4.54 -8.33 11.08
N ASP A 107 4.57 -9.50 11.72
CA ASP A 107 4.69 -10.78 11.04
C ASP A 107 3.50 -11.03 10.09
N LEU A 108 2.28 -10.69 10.52
CA LEU A 108 1.07 -10.82 9.70
C LEU A 108 1.06 -9.82 8.53
N GLY A 109 1.50 -8.58 8.76
CA GLY A 109 1.62 -7.58 7.70
C GLY A 109 2.62 -8.00 6.63
N SER A 110 3.82 -8.45 7.04
CA SER A 110 4.83 -9.00 6.14
C SER A 110 4.35 -10.24 5.39
N PHE A 111 3.59 -11.13 6.03
CA PHE A 111 3.00 -12.29 5.37
C PHE A 111 1.97 -11.90 4.31
N ALA A 112 1.18 -10.85 4.53
CA ALA A 112 0.22 -10.36 3.54
C ALA A 112 0.93 -9.85 2.26
N VAL A 113 2.04 -9.11 2.43
CA VAL A 113 2.90 -8.67 1.32
C VAL A 113 3.47 -9.88 0.57
N PHE A 114 3.99 -10.86 1.30
CA PHE A 114 4.51 -12.11 0.72
C PHE A 114 3.47 -12.86 -0.12
N CYS A 115 2.23 -12.97 0.35
CA CYS A 115 1.14 -13.60 -0.41
C CYS A 115 0.90 -12.91 -1.76
N LEU A 116 0.97 -11.57 -1.82
CA LEU A 116 0.81 -10.83 -3.07
C LEU A 116 2.03 -10.93 -3.97
N LEU A 117 3.24 -11.03 -3.40
CA LEU A 117 4.44 -11.33 -4.16
C LEU A 117 4.34 -12.70 -4.85
N MET A 118 3.85 -13.72 -4.15
CA MET A 118 3.57 -15.04 -4.73
C MET A 118 2.51 -14.97 -5.82
N ALA A 119 1.41 -14.26 -5.58
CA ALA A 119 0.34 -14.11 -6.57
C ALA A 119 0.86 -13.47 -7.88
N ASN A 120 1.66 -12.41 -7.76
CA ASN A 120 2.32 -11.78 -8.90
C ASN A 120 3.30 -12.74 -9.61
N GLY A 121 4.13 -13.44 -8.86
CA GLY A 121 5.09 -14.41 -9.41
C GLY A 121 4.40 -15.54 -10.18
N PHE A 122 3.35 -16.12 -9.61
CA PHE A 122 2.55 -17.16 -10.27
C PHE A 122 1.82 -16.63 -11.50
N PHE A 123 1.31 -15.41 -11.45
CA PHE A 123 0.65 -14.80 -12.60
C PHE A 123 1.64 -14.56 -13.75
N VAL A 124 2.83 -14.04 -13.47
CA VAL A 124 3.88 -13.87 -14.49
C VAL A 124 4.26 -15.22 -15.08
N LEU A 125 4.49 -16.25 -14.24
CA LEU A 125 4.79 -17.60 -14.71
C LEU A 125 3.67 -18.15 -15.62
N TYR A 126 2.41 -18.02 -15.21
CA TYR A 126 1.26 -18.41 -16.01
C TYR A 126 1.24 -17.68 -17.37
N SER A 127 1.46 -16.36 -17.37
CA SER A 127 1.50 -15.57 -18.59
C SER A 127 2.62 -16.01 -19.53
N LEU A 128 3.82 -16.27 -19.00
CA LEU A 128 4.95 -16.75 -19.79
C LEU A 128 4.66 -18.12 -20.40
N VAL A 129 4.14 -19.06 -19.61
CA VAL A 129 3.82 -20.41 -20.11
C VAL A 129 2.75 -20.36 -21.19
N THR A 130 1.70 -19.57 -20.98
CA THR A 130 0.59 -19.47 -21.95
C THR A 130 0.96 -18.69 -23.20
N THR A 131 1.91 -17.76 -23.14
CA THR A 131 2.33 -16.98 -24.33
C THR A 131 3.40 -17.72 -25.14
N LEU A 132 4.26 -18.53 -24.50
CA LEU A 132 5.40 -19.16 -25.17
C LEU A 132 5.12 -20.56 -25.69
N PHE A 133 4.18 -21.29 -25.08
CA PHE A 133 3.92 -22.70 -25.42
C PHE A 133 2.56 -22.95 -26.05
N PHE A 134 1.70 -21.94 -26.14
CA PHE A 134 0.37 -22.00 -26.74
C PHE A 134 0.15 -20.81 -27.67
#